data_AF-A0A8T1FVM9-F1
#
_entry.id   AF-A0A8T1FVM9-F1
#
_cell.length_a   1.000
_cell.length_b   1.000
_cell.length_c   1.000
_cell.angle_alpha   90.00
_cell.angle_beta   90.00
_cell.angle_gamma   90.00
#
_symmetry.space_group_name_H-M   'P 1'
#
loop_
_entity.id
_entity.type
_entity.pdbx_description
1 polymer ?
#
loop_
_entity_poly.entity_id
_entity_poly.type
_entity_poly.pdbx_seq_one_letter_code
_entity_poly.pdbx_strand_id
1 'polypeptide(L)' 'MKGQGRKEMFPDVSAIVTFLKDKCCDEVALTTRSIMEYMWQLEPNWVTNYMAEKRSGLLALQCMCERLANRLFTQIL' A
#
# COMPACT_ATOMS: atom_id res chain seq x y z
N MET A 1 -7.84 27.08 -8.54
CA MET A 1 -8.34 25.85 -7.90
C MET A 1 -7.18 24.87 -7.78
N LYS A 2 -6.64 24.66 -6.58
CA LYS A 2 -5.61 23.63 -6.37
C LYS A 2 -6.31 22.28 -6.49
N GLY A 3 -6.04 21.56 -7.57
CA GLY A 3 -6.60 20.22 -7.78
C GLY A 3 -6.31 19.39 -6.55
N GLN A 4 -7.35 18.93 -5.87
CA GLN A 4 -7.23 17.79 -4.98
C GLN A 4 -6.75 16.66 -5.89
N GLY A 5 -5.44 16.43 -5.91
CA GLY A 5 -4.82 15.36 -6.67
C GLY A 5 -5.60 14.10 -6.35
N ARG A 6 -6.23 13.54 -7.37
CA ARG A 6 -7.00 12.30 -7.27
C ARG A 6 -6.15 11.34 -6.45
N LYS A 7 -6.63 10.87 -5.30
CA LYS A 7 -5.90 9.89 -4.49
C LYS A 7 -5.76 8.66 -5.38
N GLU A 8 -4.60 8.52 -5.99
CA GLU A 8 -4.25 7.35 -6.77
C GLU A 8 -4.22 6.18 -5.79
N MET A 9 -5.10 5.22 -6.01
CA MET A 9 -5.23 4.03 -5.18
C MET A 9 -4.67 2.85 -5.96
N PHE A 10 -4.08 1.91 -5.23
CA PHE A 10 -3.69 0.62 -5.80
C PHE A 10 -4.92 -0.08 -6.41
N PRO A 11 -4.78 -0.82 -7.53
CA PRO A 11 -5.92 -1.42 -8.22
C PRO A 11 -6.69 -2.42 -7.35
N ASP A 12 -5.96 -3.24 -6.58
CA ASP A 12 -6.55 -4.26 -5.72
C ASP A 12 -6.31 -3.98 -4.23
N VAL A 13 -6.94 -2.92 -3.73
CA VAL A 13 -6.88 -2.57 -2.30
C VAL A 13 -7.47 -3.70 -1.45
N SER A 14 -8.47 -4.44 -1.96
CA SER A 14 -9.11 -5.52 -1.21
C SER A 14 -8.13 -6.64 -0.90
N ALA A 15 -7.34 -7.09 -1.88
CA ALA A 15 -6.33 -8.12 -1.67
C ALA A 15 -5.25 -7.69 -0.70
N ILE A 16 -4.82 -6.41 -0.73
CA ILE A 16 -3.88 -5.87 0.26
C ILE A 16 -4.49 -5.91 1.67
N VAL A 17 -5.74 -5.48 1.81
CA VAL A 17 -6.44 -5.47 3.11
C VAL A 17 -6.56 -6.89 3.68
N THR A 18 -6.92 -7.88 2.85
CA THR A 18 -6.97 -9.29 3.26
C THR A 18 -5.59 -9.78 3.72
N PHE A 19 -4.55 -9.54 2.93
CA PHE A 19 -3.17 -9.91 3.31
C PHE A 19 -2.74 -9.29 4.65
N LEU A 20 -3.06 -8.02 4.86
CA LEU A 20 -2.75 -7.32 6.12
C LEU A 20 -3.51 -7.92 7.30
N LYS A 21 -4.79 -8.26 7.13
CA LYS A 21 -5.59 -8.92 8.18
C LYS A 21 -5.06 -10.31 8.51
N ASP A 22 -4.73 -11.11 7.50
CA ASP A 22 -4.20 -12.46 7.68
C ASP A 22 -2.88 -12.43 8.45
N LYS A 23 -1.94 -11.55 8.05
CA LYS A 23 -0.66 -11.39 8.75
C LYS A 23 -0.80 -10.88 10.18
N CYS A 24 -1.77 -10.00 10.43
CA CYS A 24 -2.09 -9.55 11.79
C CYS A 24 -2.69 -10.68 12.65
N CYS A 25 -3.51 -11.55 12.06
CA CYS A 25 -4.08 -12.72 12.72
C CYS A 25 -3.01 -13.77 13.08
N ASP A 26 -1.99 -13.90 12.22
CA ASP A 26 -0.85 -14.82 12.44
C ASP A 26 0.19 -14.28 13.45
N GLU A 27 -0.07 -13.14 14.10
CA GLU A 27 0.88 -12.41 14.98
C GLU A 27 2.24 -12.12 14.31
N VAL A 28 2.28 -12.09 12.98
CA VAL A 28 3.50 -11.81 12.21
C VAL A 28 3.68 -10.30 12.11
N ALA A 29 4.91 -9.84 12.36
CA ALA A 29 5.25 -8.43 12.20
C ALA A 29 5.00 -7.95 10.76
N LEU A 30 3.99 -7.10 10.59
CA LEU A 30 3.69 -6.43 9.33
C LEU A 30 4.72 -5.35 9.06
N THR A 31 5.58 -5.58 8.07
CA THR A 31 6.56 -4.58 7.63
C THR A 31 6.09 -3.90 6.36
N THR A 32 6.42 -2.61 6.21
CA THR A 32 6.19 -1.86 4.96
C THR A 32 6.80 -2.60 3.76
N ARG A 33 7.94 -3.26 3.96
CA ARG A 33 8.60 -4.10 2.95
C ARG A 33 7.73 -5.27 2.50
N SER A 34 7.17 -6.05 3.42
CA SER A 34 6.32 -7.19 3.06
C SER A 34 5.05 -6.77 2.29
N ILE A 35 4.52 -5.57 2.58
CA ILE A 35 3.39 -5.01 1.85
C ILE A 35 3.80 -4.62 0.43
N MET A 36 4.94 -3.97 0.27
CA MET A 36 5.47 -3.59 -1.05
C MET A 36 5.79 -4.81 -1.91
N GLU A 37 6.38 -5.85 -1.33
CA GLU A 37 6.65 -7.12 -2.02
C GLU A 37 5.35 -7.76 -2.50
N TYR A 38 4.31 -7.77 -1.66
CA TYR A 38 2.99 -8.28 -2.03
C TYR A 38 2.31 -7.45 -3.13
N MET A 39 2.39 -6.12 -3.06
CA MET A 39 1.91 -5.23 -4.13
C MET A 39 2.61 -5.52 -5.46
N TRP A 40 3.90 -5.82 -5.42
CA TRP A 40 4.68 -6.17 -6.60
C TRP A 40 4.31 -7.51 -7.20
N GLN A 41 3.90 -8.47 -6.36
CA GLN A 41 3.39 -9.77 -6.81
C GLN A 41 2.01 -9.66 -7.48
N LEU A 42 1.15 -8.77 -6.98
CA LEU A 42 -0.18 -8.55 -7.53
C LEU A 42 -0.15 -7.75 -8.84
N GLU A 43 0.52 -6.58 -8.83
CA GLU A 43 0.46 -5.63 -9.93
C GLU A 43 1.86 -5.01 -10.21
N PRO A 44 2.82 -5.79 -10.73
CA PRO A 44 4.20 -5.34 -10.93
C PRO A 44 4.30 -4.14 -11.87
N ASN A 45 3.48 -4.11 -12.92
CA ASN A 45 3.43 -3.01 -13.89
C ASN A 45 2.89 -1.73 -13.26
N TRP A 46 1.84 -1.84 -12.46
CA TRP A 46 1.27 -0.69 -11.75
C TRP A 46 2.28 -0.11 -10.78
N VAL A 47 2.95 -0.95 -9.98
CA VAL A 47 3.95 -0.49 -9.00
C VAL A 47 5.12 0.20 -9.70
N THR A 48 5.61 -0.39 -10.80
CA THR A 48 6.70 0.19 -11.60
C THR A 48 6.31 1.55 -12.18
N ASN A 49 5.12 1.66 -12.77
CA ASN A 49 4.62 2.92 -13.34
C ASN A 49 4.39 3.97 -12.25
N TYR A 50 3.73 3.59 -11.16
CA TYR A 50 3.48 4.47 -10.02
C TYR A 50 4.78 5.07 -9.47
N MET A 51 5.81 4.25 -9.29
CA MET A 51 7.11 4.74 -8.82
C MET A 51 7.82 5.63 -9.84
N ALA A 52 7.74 5.30 -11.13
CA ALA A 52 8.36 6.09 -12.20
C ALA A 52 7.73 7.48 -12.32
N GLU A 53 6.43 7.61 -12.05
CA GLU A 53 5.71 8.88 -12.12
C GLU A 53 6.00 9.83 -10.94
N LYS A 54 6.43 9.32 -9.78
CA LYS A 54 6.72 10.17 -8.62
C LYS A 54 8.19 10.55 -8.58
N ARG A 55 8.46 11.82 -8.22
CA ARG A 55 9.82 12.33 -7.96
C ARG A 55 10.62 11.48 -6.96
N SER A 56 9.92 10.82 -6.03
CA SER A 56 10.51 9.88 -5.06
C SER A 56 9.65 8.62 -5.00
N GLY A 57 9.65 7.83 -6.07
CA GLY A 57 8.81 6.63 -6.25
C GLY A 57 8.79 5.67 -5.07
N LEU A 58 9.96 5.26 -4.59
CA LEU A 58 10.07 4.33 -3.45
C LEU A 58 9.44 4.90 -2.18
N LEU A 59 9.76 6.15 -1.84
CA LEU A 59 9.20 6.83 -0.67
C LEU A 59 7.69 7.03 -0.81
N ALA A 60 7.22 7.37 -2.01
CA ALA A 60 5.80 7.54 -2.29
C ALA A 60 5.02 6.22 -2.16
N LEU A 61 5.65 5.08 -2.52
CA LEU A 61 5.10 3.75 -2.33
C LEU A 61 5.08 3.36 -0.84
N GLN A 62 6.18 3.60 -0.11
CA GLN A 62 6.25 3.38 1.34
C GLN A 62 5.15 4.16 2.09
N CYS A 63 5.00 5.46 1.80
CA CYS A 63 3.94 6.27 2.41
C CYS A 63 2.52 5.77 2.05
N MET A 64 2.32 5.15 0.88
CA MET A 64 1.04 4.53 0.53
C MET A 64 0.76 3.30 1.40
N CYS A 65 1.76 2.42 1.55
CA CYS A 65 1.66 1.23 2.40
C CYS A 65 1.38 1.61 3.87
N GLU A 66 2.09 2.61 4.40
CA GLU A 66 1.86 3.12 5.77
C GLU A 66 0.44 3.66 5.94
N ARG A 67 -0.09 4.40 4.96
CA ARG A 67 -1.47 4.89 5.00
C ARG A 67 -2.50 3.75 4.98
N LEU A 68 -2.23 2.69 4.23
CA LEU A 68 -3.11 1.50 4.19
C LEU A 68 -3.09 0.75 5.51
N ALA A 69 -1.90 0.51 6.05
CA ALA A 69 -1.73 -0.12 7.36
C ALA A 69 -2.42 0.70 8.46
N ASN A 70 -2.16 2.01 8.54
CA ASN A 70 -2.78 2.89 9.53
C ASN A 70 -4.31 2.89 9.45
N ARG A 71 -4.89 2.93 8.24
CA ARG A 71 -6.34 2.86 8.06
C ARG A 71 -6.95 1.58 8.62
N LEU A 72 -6.24 0.46 8.55
CA LEU A 72 -6.72 -0.81 9.06
C LEU A 72 -6.59 -0.90 10.57
N PHE A 73 -5.47 -0.44 11.13
CA PHE A 73 -5.28 -0.41 12.58
C PHE A 73 -6.28 0.52 13.28
N THR A 74 -6.63 1.67 12.69
CA THR A 74 -7.65 2.57 13.25
C THR A 74 -9.08 2.04 13.13
N GLN A 75 -9.36 1.04 12.29
CA GLN A 75 -10.68 0.42 12.16
C GLN A 75 -10.88 -0.81 13.06
N ILE A 76 -9.81 -1.31 13.69
CA ILE A 76 -9.80 -2.52 14.53
C ILE A 76 -9.77 -2.15 16.04
N LEU A 77 -9.50 -0.89 16.39
CA LEU A 77 -9.64 -0.30 17.73
C LEU A 77 -10.96 0.48 17.85
#